data_AF-A0A523UNL6-F1
#
_entry.id   AF-A0A523UNL6-F1
#
_cell.length_a   1.000
_cell.length_b   1.000
_cell.length_c   1.000
_cell.angle_alpha   90.00
_cell.angle_beta   90.00
_cell.angle_gamma   90.00
#
_symmetry.space_group_name_H-M   'P 1'
#
loop_
_entity.id
_entity.type
_entity.pdbx_description
1 polymer ?
#
loop_
_entity_poly.entity_id
_entity_poly.type
_entity_poly.pdbx_seq_one_letter_code
_entity_poly.pdbx_strand_id
1 'polypeptide(L)' 'MKEAQRIAKKMRAFPLLWQIHASLARLYQEKGEKKKISEQFKKAKKIIEDISSKIEDDKLKKTFLNSKQVQSLLT' A
#
# COMPACT_ATOMS: atom_id res chain seq x y z
N MET A 1 -16.75 1.63 -11.36
CA MET A 1 -17.24 1.13 -10.05
C MET A 1 -17.16 -0.40 -9.95
N LYS A 2 -17.74 -1.17 -10.89
CA LYS A 2 -17.76 -2.65 -10.85
C LYS A 2 -16.36 -3.29 -10.85
N GLU A 3 -15.42 -2.72 -11.61
CA GLU A 3 -14.06 -3.24 -11.72
C GLU A 3 -13.26 -3.05 -10.42
N ALA A 4 -13.31 -1.85 -9.84
CA ALA A 4 -12.73 -1.55 -8.53
C ALA A 4 -13.34 -2.44 -7.42
N GLN A 5 -14.65 -2.70 -7.44
CA GLN A 5 -15.30 -3.63 -6.52
C GLN A 5 -14.88 -5.09 -6.74
N ARG A 6 -14.71 -5.53 -7.99
CA ARG A 6 -14.25 -6.88 -8.34
C ARG A 6 -12.82 -7.11 -7.84
N ILE A 7 -11.95 -6.13 -8.08
CA ILE A 7 -10.57 -6.10 -7.60
C ILE A 7 -10.56 -6.11 -6.06
N ALA A 8 -11.30 -5.21 -5.40
CA ALA A 8 -11.43 -5.20 -3.94
C ALA A 8 -11.92 -6.54 -3.36
N LYS A 9 -12.89 -7.19 -4.02
CA LYS A 9 -13.39 -8.52 -3.64
C LYS A 9 -12.38 -9.64 -3.85
N LYS A 10 -11.62 -9.64 -4.96
CA LYS A 10 -10.52 -10.61 -5.19
C LYS A 10 -9.40 -10.44 -4.17
N MET A 11 -9.23 -9.21 -3.68
CA MET A 11 -8.12 -8.86 -2.80
C MET A 11 -8.39 -9.06 -1.32
N ARG A 12 -9.62 -9.40 -0.89
CA ARG A 12 -10.21 -9.69 0.45
C ARG A 12 -9.49 -9.41 1.80
N ALA A 13 -8.22 -9.07 1.86
CA ALA A 13 -7.46 -8.56 3.01
C ALA A 13 -6.22 -7.69 2.64
N PHE A 14 -5.78 -7.68 1.37
CA PHE A 14 -4.55 -7.01 0.92
C PHE A 14 -4.56 -5.47 0.91
N PRO A 15 -5.68 -4.76 0.60
CA PRO A 15 -5.66 -3.30 0.54
C PRO A 15 -5.46 -2.64 1.91
N LEU A 16 -5.74 -3.32 3.01
CA LEU A 16 -5.49 -2.80 4.36
C LEU A 16 -4.09 -3.19 4.86
N LEU A 17 -3.50 -4.25 4.33
CA LEU A 17 -2.23 -4.78 4.84
C LEU A 17 -1.06 -3.80 4.65
N TRP A 18 -0.99 -3.12 3.50
CA TRP A 18 0.03 -2.08 3.30
C TRP A 18 -0.17 -0.88 4.23
N GLN A 19 -1.42 -0.55 4.58
CA GLN A 19 -1.75 0.50 5.54
C GLN A 19 -1.35 0.11 6.97
N ILE A 20 -1.55 -1.16 7.35
CA ILE A 20 -1.10 -1.69 8.65
C ILE A 20 0.42 -1.59 8.76
N HIS A 21 1.15 -2.03 7.74
CA HIS A 21 2.61 -1.91 7.71
C HIS A 21 3.07 -0.44 7.76
N ALA A 22 2.41 0.46 7.03
CA ALA A 22 2.70 1.89 7.10
C ALA A 22 2.47 2.47 8.51
N SER A 23 1.37 2.11 9.17
CA SER A 23 1.07 2.54 10.54
C SER A 23 2.08 1.98 11.55
N LEU A 24 2.50 0.71 11.40
CA LEU A 24 3.57 0.14 12.22
C LEU A 24 4.90 0.87 12.02
N ALA A 25 5.24 1.25 10.78
CA ALA A 25 6.45 2.02 10.51
C ALA A 25 6.44 3.38 11.23
N ARG A 26 5.30 4.08 11.24
CA ARG A 26 5.11 5.34 11.98
C ARG A 26 5.22 5.15 13.49
N LEU A 27 4.62 4.08 14.03
CA LEU A 27 4.78 3.74 15.44
C LEU A 27 6.24 3.45 15.82
N TYR A 28 7.00 2.78 14.94
CA TYR A 28 8.43 2.56 15.16
C TYR A 28 9.27 3.84 14.99
N GLN A 29 8.82 4.82 14.19
CA GLN A 29 9.44 6.15 14.13
C GLN A 29 9.34 6.86 15.49
N GLU A 30 8.17 6.85 16.11
CA GLU A 30 7.96 7.41 17.45
C GLU A 30 8.87 6.76 18.51
N LYS A 31 9.20 5.48 18.31
CA LYS A 31 10.08 4.70 19.21
C LYS A 31 11.57 4.75 18.84
N GLY A 32 11.95 5.41 17.75
CA GLY A 32 13.34 5.47 17.28
C GLY A 32 13.91 4.15 16.73
N GLU A 33 13.07 3.16 16.43
CA GLU A 33 13.49 1.80 16.05
C GLU A 33 13.80 1.69 14.54
N LYS A 34 14.89 2.34 14.10
CA LYS A 34 15.29 2.50 12.68
C LYS A 34 15.19 1.24 11.81
N LYS A 35 15.65 0.09 12.32
CA LYS A 35 15.58 -1.19 11.57
C LYS A 35 14.13 -1.58 11.26
N LYS A 36 13.25 -1.53 12.27
CA LYS A 36 11.85 -1.92 12.11
C LYS A 36 11.09 -0.94 11.20
N ILE A 37 11.39 0.36 11.27
CA ILE A 37 10.82 1.36 10.35
C ILE A 37 11.07 0.96 8.89
N SER A 38 12.33 0.68 8.55
CA SER A 38 12.72 0.32 7.18
C SER A 38 12.06 -0.97 6.71
N GLU A 39 11.96 -1.97 7.59
CA GLU A 39 11.33 -3.25 7.29
C GLU A 39 9.84 -3.11 6.99
N GLN A 40 9.12 -2.34 7.82
CA GLN A 40 7.68 -2.16 7.67
C GLN A 40 7.36 -1.33 6.42
N PHE A 41 8.12 -0.27 6.12
CA PHE A 41 7.94 0.47 4.87
C PHE A 41 8.22 -0.41 3.63
N LYS A 42 9.24 -1.26 3.67
CA LYS A 42 9.53 -2.19 2.57
C LYS A 42 8.37 -3.17 2.33
N LYS A 43 7.76 -3.71 3.40
CA LYS A 43 6.58 -4.58 3.30
C LYS A 43 5.38 -3.83 2.70
N ALA A 44 5.13 -2.59 3.15
CA ALA A 44 4.05 -1.77 2.59
C ALA A 44 4.24 -1.49 1.09
N LYS A 45 5.45 -1.10 0.67
CA LYS A 45 5.80 -0.86 -0.74
C LYS A 45 5.58 -2.09 -1.62
N LYS A 46 6.08 -3.25 -1.18
CA LYS A 46 5.92 -4.51 -1.92
C LYS A 46 4.45 -4.86 -2.16
N ILE A 47 3.60 -4.66 -1.15
CA ILE A 47 2.16 -4.90 -1.31
C ILE A 47 1.58 -3.90 -2.31
N ILE A 48 1.91 -2.61 -2.24
CA ILE A 48 1.45 -1.61 -3.22
C ILE A 48 1.83 -2.02 -4.66
N GLU A 49 3.07 -2.49 -4.86
CA GLU A 49 3.54 -3.00 -6.14
C GLU A 49 2.70 -4.20 -6.61
N ASP A 50 2.50 -5.20 -5.75
CA ASP A 50 1.69 -6.40 -6.02
C ASP A 50 0.21 -6.08 -6.31
N ILE A 51 -0.32 -5.01 -5.71
CA ILE A 51 -1.66 -4.51 -6.00
C ILE A 51 -1.66 -3.87 -7.40
N SER A 52 -0.73 -2.95 -7.65
CA SER A 52 -0.67 -2.19 -8.89
C SER A 52 -0.40 -3.04 -10.12
N SER A 53 0.28 -4.18 -9.97
CA SER A 53 0.54 -5.14 -11.06
C SER A 53 -0.71 -5.93 -11.46
N LYS A 54 -1.71 -6.03 -10.57
CA LYS A 54 -2.98 -6.72 -10.81
C LYS A 54 -4.08 -5.80 -11.34
N ILE A 55 -3.83 -4.49 -11.41
CA ILE A 55 -4.78 -3.53 -11.98
C ILE A 55 -4.49 -3.43 -13.48
N GLU A 56 -5.38 -4.02 -14.29
CA GLU A 56 -5.30 -4.01 -15.75
C GLU A 56 -5.69 -2.64 -16.34
N ASP A 57 -6.61 -1.91 -15.69
CA ASP A 57 -7.02 -0.58 -16.12
C ASP A 57 -5.95 0.48 -15.74
N ASP A 58 -5.26 1.01 -16.76
CA ASP A 58 -4.19 1.99 -16.57
C ASP A 58 -4.62 3.26 -15.83
N LYS A 59 -5.85 3.73 -16.07
CA LYS A 59 -6.38 4.93 -15.40
C LYS A 59 -6.61 4.63 -13.92
N LEU A 60 -7.14 3.47 -13.59
CA LEU A 60 -7.34 3.00 -12.22
C LEU A 60 -6.01 2.77 -11.51
N LYS A 61 -5.02 2.18 -12.18
CA LYS A 61 -3.67 1.97 -11.65
C LYS A 61 -3.00 3.31 -11.31
N LYS A 62 -3.04 4.27 -12.24
CA LYS A 62 -2.52 5.63 -12.01
C LYS A 62 -3.25 6.32 -10.86
N THR A 63 -4.58 6.20 -10.81
CA THR A 63 -5.39 6.78 -9.72
C THR A 63 -5.01 6.19 -8.36
N PHE A 64 -4.81 4.87 -8.28
CA PHE A 64 -4.35 4.21 -7.06
C PHE A 64 -2.96 4.67 -6.63
N LEU A 65 -1.98 4.66 -7.55
CA LEU A 65 -0.60 5.06 -7.26
C LEU A 65 -0.47 6.55 -6.88
N ASN A 66 -1.32 7.41 -7.44
CA ASN A 66 -1.35 8.85 -7.14
C ASN A 66 -2.23 9.22 -5.93
N SER A 67 -2.84 8.24 -5.26
CA SER A 67 -3.56 8.52 -4.01
C SER A 67 -2.57 9.03 -2.94
N LYS A 68 -2.97 10.05 -2.18
CA LYS A 68 -2.09 10.70 -1.16
C LYS A 68 -1.44 9.69 -0.23
N GLN A 69 -2.20 8.67 0.18
CA GLN A 69 -1.74 7.65 1.11
C GLN A 69 -0.66 6.76 0.50
N VAL A 70 -0.79 6.38 -0.77
CA VAL A 70 0.22 5.58 -1.48
C VAL A 70 1.45 6.43 -1.81
N GLN A 71 1.25 7.65 -2.31
CA GLN A 71 2.35 8.57 -2.63
C GLN A 71 3.22 8.86 -1.41
N SER A 72 2.62 9.08 -0.23
CA SER A 72 3.35 9.35 1.02
C SER A 72 4.30 8.23 1.44
N LEU A 73 4.16 7.03 0.86
CA LEU A 73 5.02 5.89 1.11
C LEU A 73 6.04 5.67 0.01
N LEU A 74 5.76 6.11 -1.22
CA LEU A 74 6.64 5.93 -2.39
C LEU A 74 7.65 7.06 -2.57
N THR A 75 7.37 8.24 -2.01
CA THR A 75 8.28 9.40 -1.98
C THR A 75 9.37 9.21 -0.92
#